data_AF-A0AAD9WSC4-F1
#
_entry.id   AF-A0AAD9WSC4-F1
#
_cell.length_a   1.000
_cell.length_b   1.000
_cell.length_c   1.000
_cell.angle_alpha   90.00
_cell.angle_beta   90.00
_cell.angle_gamma   90.00
#
_symmetry.space_group_name_H-M   'P 1'
#
loop_
_entity.id
_entity.type
_entity.pdbx_description
1 polymer ?
#
loop_
_entity_poly.entity_id
_entity_poly.type
_entity_poly.pdbx_seq_one_letter_code
_entity_poly.pdbx_strand_id
1 'polypeptide(L)'
;MLSSSKKNRHILAIPWPASGHMPMIDVARQLGIRGITTTFAVTRKNLYYLNPLISLHDKTTIQTLVLPLPSHPSLPAGSENMQDVTQDYFLYMVEALSELHDPIMQWFKSPLAILTDVMLNTWTHSLASALGIKTIDFLPLSQHTAYNCWSDYQEMK
;
A
#
# COMPACT_ATOMS: atom_id res chain seq x y z
N MET A 1 35.53 16.15 7.51
CA MET A 1 34.43 15.15 7.52
C MET A 1 33.26 15.77 6.76
N LEU A 2 33.03 15.33 5.53
CA LEU A 2 31.83 15.70 4.78
C LEU A 2 30.63 15.04 5.47
N SER A 3 29.77 15.85 6.06
CA SER A 3 28.44 15.44 6.50
C SER A 3 27.72 14.87 5.28
N SER A 4 27.67 13.54 5.14
CA SER A 4 26.73 12.93 4.22
C SER A 4 25.35 13.32 4.72
N SER A 5 24.61 14.13 3.96
CA SER A 5 23.18 14.26 4.23
C SER A 5 22.64 12.83 4.29
N LYS A 6 22.06 12.43 5.42
CA LYS A 6 21.36 11.14 5.50
C LYS A 6 20.26 11.22 4.45
N LYS A 7 20.50 10.67 3.24
CA LYS A 7 19.44 10.49 2.24
C LYS A 7 18.33 9.75 2.99
N ASN A 8 17.20 10.42 3.17
CA ASN A 8 16.10 9.88 3.96
C ASN A 8 15.60 8.62 3.22
N ARG A 9 15.99 7.43 3.71
CA ARG A 9 15.61 6.15 3.11
C ARG A 9 14.20 5.84 3.57
N HIS A 10 13.24 6.45 2.88
CA HIS A 10 11.82 6.39 3.23
C HIS A 10 11.03 5.69 2.14
N ILE A 11 10.14 4.76 2.50
CA ILE A 11 9.23 4.08 1.59
C ILE A 11 7.79 4.39 2.01
N LEU A 12 6.95 4.72 1.03
CA LEU A 12 5.50 4.76 1.23
C LEU A 12 4.94 3.36 0.92
N ALA A 13 4.25 2.76 1.88
CA ALA A 13 3.63 1.46 1.76
C ALA A 13 2.10 1.63 1.62
N ILE A 14 1.51 1.11 0.54
CA ILE A 14 0.08 1.19 0.25
C ILE A 14 -0.47 -0.24 0.12
N PRO A 15 -0.96 -0.86 1.21
CA PRO A 15 -1.48 -2.22 1.19
C PRO A 15 -2.93 -2.28 0.67
N TRP A 16 -3.31 -3.43 0.10
CA TRP A 16 -4.71 -3.76 -0.14
C TRP A 16 -5.42 -4.06 1.20
N PRO A 17 -6.65 -3.55 1.45
CA PRO A 17 -7.33 -3.73 2.72
C PRO A 17 -7.99 -5.11 2.84
N ALA A 18 -7.15 -6.14 2.94
CA ALA A 18 -7.55 -7.52 3.23
C ALA A 18 -6.45 -8.24 4.01
N SER A 19 -6.83 -9.14 4.92
CA SER A 19 -5.87 -9.86 5.77
C SER A 19 -4.83 -10.68 4.99
N GLY A 20 -5.21 -11.25 3.83
CA GLY A 20 -4.30 -12.00 2.97
C GLY A 20 -3.13 -11.19 2.39
N HIS A 21 -3.23 -9.86 2.42
CA HIS A 21 -2.22 -8.93 1.88
C HIS A 21 -1.36 -8.30 2.99
N MET A 22 -1.68 -8.58 4.25
CA MET A 22 -0.91 -8.10 5.41
C MET A 22 0.49 -8.71 5.59
N PRO A 23 0.95 -9.77 4.88
CA PRO A 23 2.38 -10.12 4.91
C PRO A 23 3.32 -8.98 4.41
N MET A 24 2.77 -7.95 3.76
CA MET A 24 3.47 -6.70 3.50
C MET A 24 4.02 -6.02 4.77
N ILE A 25 3.40 -6.26 5.93
CA ILE A 25 3.88 -5.80 7.25
C ILE A 25 5.24 -6.42 7.59
N ASP A 26 5.45 -7.71 7.27
CA ASP A 26 6.74 -8.39 7.47
C ASP A 26 7.82 -7.84 6.53
N VAL A 27 7.45 -7.45 5.31
CA VAL A 27 8.35 -6.74 4.39
C VAL A 27 8.79 -5.41 5.02
N ALA A 28 7.85 -4.61 5.53
CA ALA A 28 8.18 -3.35 6.20
C ALA A 28 9.04 -3.55 7.46
N ARG A 29 8.78 -4.60 8.24
CA ARG A 29 9.65 -4.98 9.37
C ARG A 29 11.09 -5.22 8.92
N GLN A 30 11.28 -5.98 7.84
CA GLN A 30 12.61 -6.26 7.29
C GLN A 30 13.30 -5.00 6.75
N LEU A 31 12.54 -4.07 6.16
CA LEU A 31 13.04 -2.76 5.74
C LEU A 31 13.48 -1.92 6.96
N GLY A 32 12.68 -1.91 8.02
CA GLY A 32 12.98 -1.22 9.28
C GLY A 32 14.28 -1.69 9.93
N ILE A 33 14.51 -3.02 10.00
CA ILE A 33 15.77 -3.61 10.49
C ILE A 33 17.00 -3.10 9.70
N ARG A 34 16.82 -2.73 8.43
CA ARG A 34 17.87 -2.21 7.54
C ARG A 34 17.98 -0.69 7.53
N GLY A 35 17.31 -0.01 8.48
CA GLY A 35 17.33 1.44 8.63
C GLY A 35 16.56 2.17 7.53
N ILE A 36 15.50 1.55 6.98
CA ILE A 36 14.58 2.17 6.03
C ILE A 36 13.29 2.51 6.78
N THR A 37 12.94 3.79 6.83
CA THR A 37 11.66 4.25 7.37
C THR A 37 10.54 3.85 6.41
N THR A 38 9.44 3.35 6.94
CA THR A 38 8.25 3.00 6.16
C THR A 38 7.03 3.71 6.72
N THR A 39 6.29 4.43 5.88
CA THR A 39 4.96 4.94 6.25
C THR A 39 3.89 4.12 5.55
N PHE A 40 2.94 3.58 6.30
CA PHE A 40 1.77 2.92 5.74
C PHE A 40 0.64 3.91 5.51
N ALA A 41 0.20 4.08 4.26
CA ALA A 41 -1.04 4.76 3.93
C ALA A 41 -2.20 3.77 4.02
N VAL A 42 -3.05 3.92 5.03
CA VAL A 42 -4.19 3.02 5.28
C VAL A 42 -5.43 3.82 5.62
N THR A 43 -6.59 3.20 5.46
CA THR A 43 -7.85 3.78 5.93
C THR A 43 -8.07 3.51 7.42
N ARG A 44 -8.99 4.25 8.05
CA ARG A 44 -9.20 4.22 9.50
C ARG A 44 -9.50 2.83 10.04
N LYS A 45 -10.38 2.07 9.39
CA LYS A 45 -10.75 0.72 9.83
C LYS A 45 -9.69 -0.33 9.53
N ASN A 46 -8.65 -0.02 8.76
CA ASN A 46 -7.55 -0.94 8.47
C ASN A 46 -6.31 -0.71 9.35
N LEU A 47 -6.29 0.36 10.15
CA LEU A 47 -5.17 0.70 11.02
C LEU A 47 -4.80 -0.43 11.99
N TYR A 48 -5.79 -1.21 12.45
CA TYR A 48 -5.56 -2.24 13.47
C TYR A 48 -4.61 -3.35 13.01
N TYR A 49 -4.49 -3.63 11.71
CA TYR A 49 -3.52 -4.60 11.20
C TYR A 49 -2.08 -4.20 11.49
N LEU A 50 -1.82 -2.89 11.60
CA LEU A 50 -0.47 -2.36 11.84
C LEU A 50 -0.10 -2.36 13.33
N ASN A 51 -1.06 -2.56 14.23
CA ASN A 51 -0.82 -2.50 15.69
C ASN A 51 0.35 -3.39 16.13
N PRO A 52 0.47 -4.67 15.71
CA PRO A 52 1.59 -5.51 16.11
C PRO A 52 2.94 -4.94 15.66
N LEU A 53 3.01 -4.37 14.46
CA LEU A 53 4.24 -3.79 13.93
C LEU A 53 4.60 -2.48 14.65
N ILE A 54 3.62 -1.61 14.88
CA ILE A 54 3.80 -0.34 15.59
C ILE A 54 4.28 -0.60 17.03
N SER A 55 3.81 -1.66 17.69
CA SER A 55 4.25 -2.01 19.05
C SER A 55 5.69 -2.52 19.12
N LEU A 56 6.26 -3.02 18.03
CA LEU A 56 7.60 -3.62 17.99
C LEU A 56 8.70 -2.67 17.52
N HIS A 57 8.34 -1.50 16.98
CA HIS A 57 9.28 -0.56 16.38
C HIS A 57 9.14 0.84 16.98
N ASP A 58 10.22 1.63 16.93
CA ASP A 58 10.12 3.04 17.22
C ASP A 58 9.22 3.76 16.19
N LYS A 59 8.56 4.84 16.64
CA LYS A 59 7.69 5.67 15.80
C LYS A 59 8.44 6.35 14.64
N THR A 60 9.77 6.31 14.63
CA THR A 60 10.60 6.90 13.58
C THR A 60 10.85 5.94 12.42
N THR A 61 10.76 4.64 12.66
CA THR A 61 10.99 3.56 11.69
C THR A 61 9.71 3.14 10.99
N ILE A 62 8.63 2.93 11.75
CA ILE A 62 7.32 2.58 11.22
C ILE A 62 6.34 3.70 11.56
N GLN A 63 5.76 4.28 10.52
CA GLN A 63 4.82 5.39 10.61
C GLN A 63 3.51 5.03 9.92
N THR A 64 2.45 5.79 10.21
CA THR A 64 1.15 5.64 9.57
C THR A 64 0.65 6.96 9.03
N LEU A 65 0.04 6.91 7.85
CA LEU A 65 -0.78 7.94 7.26
C LEU A 65 -2.21 7.39 7.22
N VAL A 66 -3.07 7.85 8.12
CA VAL A 66 -4.44 7.36 8.24
C VAL A 66 -5.38 8.32 7.53
N LEU A 67 -6.02 7.84 6.47
CA LEU A 67 -6.92 8.63 5.63
C LEU A 67 -8.37 8.13 5.77
N PRO A 68 -9.39 9.00 5.68
CA PRO A 68 -10.75 8.53 5.47
C PRO A 68 -10.87 7.89 4.09
N LEU A 69 -11.55 6.75 3.98
CA LEU A 69 -11.96 6.23 2.68
C LEU A 69 -13.10 7.09 2.13
N PRO A 70 -12.99 7.63 0.91
CA PRO A 70 -14.09 8.33 0.25
C PRO A 70 -15.30 7.41 0.05
N SER A 71 -16.51 7.97 0.17
CA SER A 71 -17.74 7.22 -0.07
C SER A 71 -17.85 6.84 -1.56
N HIS A 72 -18.27 5.63 -1.84
CA HIS A 72 -18.54 5.17 -3.20
C HIS A 72 -20.00 4.71 -3.33
N PRO A 73 -20.75 5.11 -4.38
CA PRO A 73 -22.18 4.79 -4.52
C PRO A 73 -22.51 3.29 -4.46
N SER A 74 -21.59 2.46 -4.96
CA SER A 74 -21.74 1.01 -5.01
C SER A 74 -21.10 0.27 -3.82
N LEU A 75 -20.44 0.96 -2.88
CA LEU A 75 -19.93 0.31 -1.66
C LEU A 75 -20.93 0.49 -0.52
N PRO A 76 -21.18 -0.56 0.31
CA PRO A 76 -21.95 -0.39 1.52
C PRO A 76 -21.32 0.66 2.44
N ALA A 77 -22.15 1.44 3.13
CA ALA A 77 -21.70 2.55 3.95
C ALA A 77 -20.73 2.08 5.04
N GLY A 78 -19.52 2.65 5.05
CA GLY A 78 -18.50 2.33 6.03
C GLY A 78 -17.72 1.03 5.77
N SER A 79 -17.92 0.35 4.64
CA SER A 79 -17.05 -0.75 4.22
C SER A 79 -15.70 -0.18 3.79
N GLU A 80 -14.64 -0.56 4.50
CA GLU A 80 -13.26 -0.16 4.16
C GLU A 80 -12.34 -1.36 3.98
N ASN A 81 -12.82 -2.57 4.26
CA ASN A 81 -12.07 -3.81 4.16
C ASN A 81 -12.82 -4.81 3.27
N MET A 82 -12.09 -5.65 2.54
CA MET A 82 -12.70 -6.70 1.73
C MET A 82 -13.40 -7.80 2.52
N GLN A 83 -13.21 -7.87 3.84
CA GLN A 83 -14.00 -8.73 4.74
C GLN A 83 -15.41 -8.18 4.96
N ASP A 84 -15.66 -6.90 4.70
CA ASP A 84 -16.96 -6.26 4.84
C ASP A 84 -17.90 -6.54 3.64
N VAL A 85 -17.37 -7.10 2.55
CA VAL A 85 -18.06 -7.22 1.25
C VAL A 85 -17.70 -8.53 0.53
N THR A 86 -18.38 -8.84 -0.57
CA THR A 86 -18.02 -9.96 -1.47
C THR A 86 -16.99 -9.51 -2.51
N GLN A 87 -16.40 -10.48 -3.23
CA GLN A 87 -15.41 -10.21 -4.29
C GLN A 87 -15.96 -9.33 -5.42
N ASP A 88 -17.28 -9.31 -5.65
CA ASP A 88 -17.91 -8.48 -6.68
C ASP A 88 -17.71 -6.97 -6.45
N TYR A 89 -17.35 -6.57 -5.23
CA TYR A 89 -17.07 -5.18 -4.86
C TYR A 89 -15.61 -4.76 -5.09
N PHE A 90 -14.76 -5.67 -5.61
CA PHE A 90 -13.34 -5.42 -5.81
C PHE A 90 -13.05 -4.12 -6.56
N LEU A 91 -13.68 -3.93 -7.74
CA LEU A 91 -13.44 -2.75 -8.57
C LEU A 91 -13.91 -1.46 -7.89
N TYR A 92 -15.04 -1.49 -7.17
CA TYR A 92 -15.53 -0.34 -6.41
C TYR A 92 -14.60 0.03 -5.26
N MET A 93 -13.98 -0.96 -4.61
CA MET A 93 -12.97 -0.73 -3.58
C MET A 93 -11.69 -0.13 -4.18
N VAL A 94 -11.24 -0.61 -5.35
CA VAL A 94 -10.10 -0.01 -6.08
C VAL A 94 -10.40 1.44 -6.45
N GLU A 95 -11.60 1.73 -6.98
CA GLU A 95 -12.03 3.08 -7.34
C GLU A 95 -12.07 4.00 -6.12
N ALA A 96 -12.71 3.58 -5.02
CA ALA A 96 -12.75 4.34 -3.78
C ALA A 96 -11.35 4.61 -3.20
N LEU A 97 -10.42 3.65 -3.29
CA LEU A 97 -9.04 3.82 -2.85
C LEU A 97 -8.22 4.74 -3.76
N SER A 98 -8.55 4.80 -5.06
CA SER A 98 -7.85 5.67 -6.02
C SER A 98 -8.04 7.17 -5.71
N GLU A 99 -9.16 7.53 -5.09
CA GLU A 99 -9.43 8.89 -4.59
C GLU A 99 -8.50 9.30 -3.42
N LEU A 100 -7.71 8.38 -2.87
CA LEU A 100 -6.62 8.70 -1.93
C LEU A 100 -5.38 9.27 -2.62
N HIS A 101 -5.33 9.26 -3.96
CA HIS A 101 -4.23 9.81 -4.75
C HIS A 101 -3.84 11.23 -4.32
N ASP A 102 -4.79 12.17 -4.32
CA ASP A 102 -4.52 13.58 -4.02
C ASP A 102 -4.16 13.83 -2.55
N PRO A 103 -4.88 13.25 -1.56
CA PRO A 103 -4.45 13.31 -0.16
C PRO A 103 -3.03 12.77 0.06
N ILE A 104 -2.66 11.69 -0.61
CA ILE A 104 -1.31 11.13 -0.53
C ILE A 104 -0.30 12.09 -1.16
N MET A 105 -0.58 12.61 -2.37
CA MET A 105 0.27 13.60 -3.05
C MET A 105 0.56 14.83 -2.17
N GLN A 106 -0.46 15.35 -1.49
CA GLN A 106 -0.31 16.52 -0.62
C GLN A 106 0.51 16.23 0.65
N TRP A 107 0.40 15.02 1.19
CA TRP A 107 1.22 14.58 2.31
C TRP A 107 2.67 14.32 1.90
N PHE A 108 2.90 13.96 0.64
CA PHE A 108 4.13 13.41 0.13
C PHE A 108 5.28 14.44 0.09
N LYS A 109 6.37 14.15 0.81
CA LYS A 109 7.53 15.08 0.85
C LYS A 109 8.78 14.63 0.12
N SER A 110 9.10 13.32 0.04
CA SER A 110 10.16 12.68 -0.79
C SER A 110 10.55 11.27 -0.25
N PRO A 111 9.73 10.22 -0.36
CA PRO A 111 10.21 8.85 -0.24
C PRO A 111 10.97 8.41 -1.50
N LEU A 112 11.74 7.36 -1.33
CA LEU A 112 12.57 6.73 -2.36
C LEU A 112 11.74 5.91 -3.36
N ALA A 113 10.65 5.28 -2.89
CA ALA A 113 9.80 4.41 -3.67
C ALA A 113 8.42 4.24 -3.00
N ILE A 114 7.44 3.74 -3.77
CA ILE A 114 6.17 3.23 -3.27
C ILE A 114 6.23 1.69 -3.27
N LEU A 115 6.05 1.07 -2.11
CA LEU A 115 5.70 -0.35 -2.00
C LEU A 115 4.18 -0.44 -2.12
N THR A 116 3.67 -0.87 -3.26
CA THR A 116 2.23 -0.95 -3.55
C THR A 116 1.78 -2.39 -3.61
N ASP A 117 0.58 -2.67 -3.11
CA ASP A 117 -0.08 -3.92 -3.44
C ASP A 117 -0.44 -3.96 -4.93
N VAL A 118 -0.30 -5.12 -5.57
CA VAL A 118 -0.64 -5.29 -6.99
C VAL A 118 -2.11 -4.96 -7.30
N MET A 119 -3.01 -5.11 -6.33
CA MET A 119 -4.44 -4.78 -6.51
C MET A 119 -4.68 -3.28 -6.71
N LEU A 120 -3.68 -2.44 -6.42
CA LEU A 120 -3.76 -0.98 -6.47
C LEU A 120 -2.89 -0.36 -7.56
N ASN A 121 -2.21 -1.18 -8.37
CA ASN A 121 -1.22 -0.71 -9.34
C ASN A 121 -1.78 0.29 -10.36
N THR A 122 -3.08 0.23 -10.67
CA THR A 122 -3.77 1.06 -11.66
C THR A 122 -3.66 2.56 -11.37
N TRP A 123 -3.60 2.96 -10.09
CA TRP A 123 -3.47 4.36 -9.70
C TRP A 123 -2.16 4.66 -8.95
N THR A 124 -1.57 3.69 -8.25
CA THR A 124 -0.31 3.91 -7.52
C THR A 124 0.90 4.04 -8.45
N HIS A 125 0.86 3.45 -9.64
CA HIS A 125 1.90 3.64 -10.66
C HIS A 125 1.85 5.05 -11.24
N SER A 126 0.66 5.57 -11.53
CA SER A 126 0.46 6.96 -11.95
C SER A 126 0.93 7.95 -10.89
N LEU A 127 0.60 7.68 -9.62
CA LEU A 127 1.07 8.44 -8.46
C LEU A 127 2.61 8.50 -8.40
N ALA A 128 3.28 7.34 -8.48
CA ALA A 128 4.74 7.28 -8.46
C ALA A 128 5.37 8.01 -9.66
N SER A 129 4.75 7.90 -10.84
CA SER A 129 5.20 8.60 -12.05
C SER A 129 5.11 10.12 -11.89
N ALA A 130 4.02 10.64 -11.32
CA ALA A 130 3.86 12.08 -11.06
C ALA A 130 4.92 12.61 -10.07
N LEU A 131 5.40 11.74 -9.19
CA LEU A 131 6.40 12.04 -8.17
C LEU A 131 7.85 11.78 -8.64
N GLY A 132 8.04 11.23 -9.85
CA GLY A 132 9.36 10.91 -10.38
C GLY A 132 10.09 9.80 -9.61
N ILE A 133 9.36 8.87 -8.98
CA ILE A 133 9.91 7.77 -8.18
C ILE A 133 9.46 6.40 -8.69
N LYS A 134 10.05 5.33 -8.13
CA LYS A 134 9.77 3.94 -8.53
C LYS A 134 8.67 3.31 -7.67
N THR A 135 7.95 2.36 -8.26
CA THR A 135 7.09 1.40 -7.54
C THR A 135 7.81 0.07 -7.30
N ILE A 136 7.41 -0.62 -6.24
CA ILE A 136 7.73 -2.02 -5.95
C ILE A 136 6.38 -2.70 -5.72
N ASP A 137 6.01 -3.62 -6.59
CA ASP A 137 4.74 -4.35 -6.46
C ASP A 137 4.87 -5.52 -5.48
N PHE A 138 3.92 -5.61 -4.55
CA PHE A 138 3.78 -6.71 -3.60
C PHE A 138 2.58 -7.57 -3.99
N LEU A 139 2.80 -8.88 -4.07
CA LEU A 139 1.77 -9.89 -4.31
C LEU A 139 1.94 -11.03 -3.30
N PRO A 140 0.92 -11.37 -2.49
CA PRO A 140 0.99 -12.43 -1.49
C PRO A 140 0.80 -13.83 -2.09
N LEU A 141 1.22 -14.05 -3.34
CA LEU A 141 1.11 -15.32 -4.06
C LEU A 141 2.49 -15.83 -4.46
N SER A 142 2.58 -17.13 -4.74
CA SER A 142 3.80 -17.71 -5.31
C SER A 142 4.01 -17.23 -6.74
N GLN A 143 5.27 -17.23 -7.19
CA GLN A 143 5.60 -16.93 -8.59
C GLN A 143 4.88 -17.87 -9.56
N HIS A 144 4.69 -19.14 -9.19
CA HIS A 144 3.98 -20.12 -10.01
C HIS A 144 2.51 -19.73 -10.19
N THR A 145 1.83 -19.36 -9.10
CA THR A 145 0.44 -18.89 -9.15
C THR A 145 0.32 -17.61 -9.97
N ALA A 146 1.22 -16.64 -9.76
CA ALA A 146 1.23 -15.39 -10.52
C ALA A 146 1.42 -15.62 -12.02
N TYR A 147 2.33 -16.52 -12.40
CA TYR A 147 2.57 -16.90 -13.79
C TYR A 147 1.32 -17.52 -14.44
N ASN A 148 0.64 -18.43 -13.75
CA ASN A 148 -0.57 -19.06 -14.26
C ASN A 148 -1.70 -18.04 -14.45
N CYS A 149 -1.95 -17.19 -13.44
CA CYS A 149 -2.96 -16.13 -13.55
C CYS A 149 -2.71 -15.18 -14.73
N TRP A 150 -1.44 -14.82 -14.97
CA TRP A 150 -1.08 -13.98 -16.11
C TRP A 150 -1.24 -14.70 -17.44
N SER A 151 -0.87 -15.98 -17.52
CA SER A 151 -0.96 -16.78 -18.74
C SER A 151 -2.43 -16.97 -19.14
N ASP A 152 -3.29 -17.37 -18.19
CA ASP A 152 -4.72 -17.55 -18.41
C ASP A 152 -5.39 -16.25 -18.90
N TYR A 153 -4.99 -15.09 -18.35
CA TYR A 153 -5.50 -13.80 -18.79
C TYR A 153 -5.15 -13.47 -20.25
N GLN A 154 -3.96 -13.87 -20.74
CA GLN A 154 -3.60 -13.67 -22.14
C GLN A 154 -4.42 -14.56 -23.09
N GLU A 155 -4.82 -15.75 -22.63
CA GLU A 155 -5.66 -16.68 -23.41
C GLU A 155 -7.13 -16.24 -23.49
N MET A 156 -7.59 -15.40 -22.57
CA MET A 156 -8.94 -14.82 -22.57
C MET A 156 -9.09 -13.60 -23.50
N LYS A 157 -8.00 -13.11 -24.10
CA LYS A 157 -8.01 -12.01 -25.07
C LYS A 157 -8.07 -12.52 -26.50
#